data_AF-A0A349D1N4-F1
#
_entry.id   AF-A0A349D1N4-F1
#
_cell.length_a   1.000
_cell.length_b   1.000
_cell.length_c   1.000
_cell.angle_alpha   90.00
_cell.angle_beta   90.00
_cell.angle_gamma   90.00
#
_symmetry.space_group_name_H-M   'P 1'
#
loop_
_entity.id
_entity.type
_entity.pdbx_description
1 polymer ?
#
loop_
_entity_poly.entity_id
_entity_poly.type
_entity_poly.pdbx_seq_one_letter_code
_entity_poly.pdbx_strand_id
1 'polypeptide(L)'
;MNARQSPVGSPDRLWMLVLRRFAIAYAIALAIFFAVPSSLLVFDKQHPYVGPTGINAFPLLLILLLLALFLFIYRSDLKSIPRWAWRPSVTQIMFAFLALAAVSVFAHWITHPPMARYHVMSQFMSRFPYGGDAFLAFTFFLCLLLPLVPALFLVFPMMFFRRFAEPLLFGGAILVIFIYSHVIEIAYHLFTTPVVTRVIYSLLSLLSAQTTIVPEQSRLSLSGFSVVLGPACTDLSSIVLFLCLFGFVCFRLLRRDALKGSHALIAALGGIVLLWSLNIVRITSIMLIGVKFPDFALSLFHSSVGGVLFFLFFLLYIKLIVPLVRRT
;
A
#
# COMPACT_ATOMS: atom_id res chain seq x y z
N MET A 1 23.62 -3.40 -55.64
CA MET A 1 22.50 -3.85 -54.78
C MET A 1 22.56 -3.06 -53.48
N ASN A 2 21.72 -2.02 -53.34
CA ASN A 2 21.65 -1.23 -52.11
C ASN A 2 20.77 -1.97 -51.10
N ALA A 3 21.40 -2.52 -50.07
CA ALA A 3 20.68 -3.07 -48.92
C ALA A 3 19.86 -1.93 -48.29
N ARG A 4 18.54 -1.93 -48.52
CA ARG A 4 17.60 -1.06 -47.82
C ARG A 4 17.77 -1.37 -46.33
N GLN A 5 18.42 -0.47 -45.60
CA GLN A 5 18.32 -0.43 -44.16
C GLN A 5 16.83 -0.24 -43.86
N SER A 6 16.17 -1.34 -43.50
CA SER A 6 14.81 -1.27 -42.97
C SER A 6 14.88 -0.32 -41.77
N PRO A 7 13.92 0.61 -41.61
CA PRO A 7 13.90 1.49 -40.46
C PRO A 7 13.66 0.59 -39.26
N VAL A 8 14.76 0.19 -38.61
CA VAL A 8 14.74 -0.57 -37.36
C VAL A 8 14.04 0.37 -36.40
N GLY A 9 12.74 0.12 -36.18
CA GLY A 9 11.89 0.94 -35.33
C GLY A 9 12.64 1.24 -34.05
N SER A 10 12.72 2.53 -33.72
CA SER A 10 13.59 2.99 -32.64
C SER A 10 13.38 2.10 -31.41
N PRO A 11 14.46 1.62 -30.77
CA PRO A 11 14.37 0.73 -29.62
C PRO A 11 13.35 1.14 -28.57
N ASP A 12 13.10 2.44 -28.44
CA ASP A 12 12.12 2.99 -27.53
C ASP A 12 10.67 2.61 -27.84
N ARG A 13 10.27 2.40 -29.11
CA ARG A 13 8.86 2.11 -29.46
C ARG A 13 8.39 0.73 -28.97
N LEU A 14 9.21 -0.31 -29.12
CA LEU A 14 8.84 -1.67 -28.69
C LEU A 14 8.81 -1.76 -27.16
N TRP A 15 9.77 -1.12 -26.49
CA TRP A 15 9.81 -1.05 -25.02
C TRP A 15 8.60 -0.34 -24.43
N MET A 16 8.25 0.82 -25.01
CA MET A 16 7.02 1.53 -24.68
C MET A 16 5.80 0.65 -24.89
N LEU A 17 5.79 -0.20 -25.93
CA LEU A 17 4.67 -1.12 -26.19
C LEU A 17 4.56 -2.22 -25.13
N VAL A 18 5.67 -2.85 -24.72
CA VAL A 18 5.66 -3.92 -23.70
C VAL A 18 5.28 -3.35 -22.33
N LEU A 19 5.89 -2.24 -21.91
CA LEU A 19 5.53 -1.54 -20.68
C LEU A 19 4.08 -1.09 -20.69
N ARG A 20 3.59 -0.55 -21.82
CA ARG A 20 2.20 -0.16 -21.98
C ARG A 20 1.26 -1.35 -21.91
N ARG A 21 1.58 -2.48 -22.55
CA ARG A 21 0.75 -3.70 -22.51
C ARG A 21 0.70 -4.30 -21.11
N PHE A 22 1.84 -4.38 -20.43
CA PHE A 22 1.90 -4.84 -19.05
C PHE A 22 1.11 -3.89 -18.13
N ALA A 23 1.33 -2.58 -18.23
CA ALA A 23 0.60 -1.58 -17.45
C ALA A 23 -0.91 -1.62 -17.70
N ILE A 24 -1.34 -1.78 -18.96
CA ILE A 24 -2.77 -1.91 -19.30
C ILE A 24 -3.36 -3.21 -18.74
N ALA A 25 -2.71 -4.36 -18.97
CA ALA A 25 -3.21 -5.65 -18.48
C ALA A 25 -3.30 -5.65 -16.95
N TYR A 26 -2.30 -5.07 -16.28
CA TYR A 26 -2.27 -4.95 -14.84
C TYR A 26 -3.30 -3.93 -14.33
N ALA A 27 -3.47 -2.78 -15.00
CA ALA A 27 -4.50 -1.79 -14.66
C ALA A 27 -5.93 -2.34 -14.86
N ILE A 28 -6.15 -3.18 -15.87
CA ILE A 28 -7.42 -3.89 -16.08
C ILE A 28 -7.64 -4.91 -14.95
N ALA A 29 -6.62 -5.70 -14.60
CA ALA A 29 -6.71 -6.65 -13.48
C ALA A 29 -7.04 -5.92 -12.16
N LEU A 30 -6.43 -4.76 -11.93
CA LEU A 30 -6.77 -3.87 -10.82
C LEU A 30 -8.20 -3.34 -10.92
N ALA A 31 -8.59 -2.77 -12.06
CA ALA A 31 -9.94 -2.24 -12.24
C ALA A 31 -10.99 -3.32 -11.99
N ILE A 32 -10.77 -4.55 -12.45
CA ILE A 32 -11.63 -5.70 -12.15
C ILE A 32 -11.60 -6.00 -10.64
N PHE A 33 -10.42 -6.09 -10.03
CA PHE A 33 -10.28 -6.39 -8.61
C PHE A 33 -10.90 -5.33 -7.69
N PHE A 34 -10.86 -4.05 -8.08
CA PHE A 34 -11.40 -2.93 -7.31
C PHE A 34 -12.85 -2.59 -7.64
N ALA A 35 -13.30 -2.78 -8.87
CA ALA A 35 -14.69 -2.48 -9.27
C ALA A 35 -15.66 -3.62 -8.93
N VAL A 36 -15.20 -4.88 -8.86
CA VAL A 36 -16.09 -6.04 -8.66
C VAL A 36 -16.56 -6.23 -7.20
N PRO A 37 -15.77 -5.96 -6.14
CA PRO A 37 -16.23 -6.27 -4.78
C PRO A 37 -17.17 -5.21 -4.19
N SER A 38 -16.92 -3.92 -4.36
CA SER A 38 -17.65 -2.90 -3.59
C SER A 38 -19.05 -2.60 -4.12
N SER A 39 -19.30 -2.67 -5.43
CA SER A 39 -20.63 -2.37 -5.99
C SER A 39 -21.59 -3.56 -5.96
N LEU A 40 -21.09 -4.80 -5.93
CA LEU A 40 -21.93 -6.00 -5.83
C LEU A 40 -22.35 -6.32 -4.38
N LEU A 41 -21.64 -5.82 -3.37
CA LEU A 41 -21.94 -6.07 -1.96
C LEU A 41 -22.84 -5.02 -1.29
N VAL A 42 -23.08 -3.87 -1.93
CA VAL A 42 -24.00 -2.83 -1.42
C VAL A 42 -25.48 -3.24 -1.55
N PHE A 43 -25.78 -4.37 -2.19
CA PHE A 43 -27.16 -4.81 -2.43
C PHE A 43 -27.76 -5.71 -1.35
N ASP A 44 -27.00 -6.19 -0.36
CA ASP A 44 -27.61 -6.91 0.77
C ASP A 44 -28.05 -5.95 1.87
N LYS A 45 -29.25 -5.40 1.71
CA LYS A 45 -29.89 -4.51 2.69
C LYS A 45 -30.25 -5.22 4.01
N GLN A 46 -30.16 -6.55 4.10
CA GLN A 46 -30.59 -7.30 5.29
C GLN A 46 -29.51 -7.43 6.36
N HIS A 47 -28.25 -7.12 6.03
CA HIS A 47 -27.13 -7.19 6.97
C HIS A 47 -26.35 -5.86 7.03
N PRO A 48 -26.93 -4.78 7.61
CA PRO A 48 -26.30 -3.46 7.68
C PRO A 48 -25.00 -3.40 8.51
N TYR A 49 -24.60 -4.50 9.15
CA TYR A 49 -23.44 -4.58 10.04
C TYR A 49 -22.27 -5.42 9.50
N VAL A 50 -22.44 -6.14 8.38
CA VAL A 50 -21.26 -6.58 7.63
C VAL A 50 -20.86 -5.39 6.77
N GLY A 51 -20.43 -4.32 7.44
CA GLY A 51 -19.75 -3.21 6.79
C GLY A 51 -18.69 -3.82 5.88
N PRO A 52 -18.44 -3.23 4.70
CA PRO A 52 -17.47 -3.77 3.75
C PRO A 52 -16.26 -4.15 4.57
N THR A 53 -15.97 -5.46 4.65
CA THR A 53 -14.73 -5.95 5.24
C THR A 53 -13.70 -5.31 4.35
N GLY A 54 -13.26 -4.11 4.77
CA GLY A 54 -12.59 -3.17 3.90
C GLY A 54 -11.27 -3.81 3.61
N ILE A 55 -11.22 -4.62 2.55
CA ILE A 55 -10.02 -5.30 2.13
C ILE A 55 -9.07 -4.16 1.95
N ASN A 56 -8.13 -4.05 2.89
CA ASN A 56 -7.22 -2.93 2.91
C ASN A 56 -6.42 -3.11 1.63
N ALA A 57 -6.74 -2.30 0.62
CA ALA A 57 -6.13 -2.40 -0.70
C ALA A 57 -4.64 -1.99 -0.69
N PHE A 58 -4.19 -1.47 0.44
CA PHE A 58 -2.85 -0.98 0.71
C PHE A 58 -1.70 -1.95 0.35
N PRO A 59 -1.76 -3.26 0.60
CA PRO A 59 -0.68 -4.18 0.23
C PRO A 59 -0.58 -4.36 -1.28
N LEU A 60 -1.72 -4.49 -1.96
CA LEU A 60 -1.74 -4.56 -3.42
C LEU A 60 -1.18 -3.25 -3.98
N LEU A 61 -1.67 -2.12 -3.48
CA LEU A 61 -1.19 -0.78 -3.81
C LEU A 61 0.32 -0.63 -3.56
N LEU A 62 0.86 -1.12 -2.44
CA LEU A 62 2.28 -1.14 -2.16
C LEU A 62 3.04 -1.93 -3.23
N ILE A 63 2.58 -3.13 -3.58
CA ILE A 63 3.19 -3.93 -4.65
C ILE A 63 3.21 -3.13 -5.97
N LEU A 64 2.14 -2.39 -6.29
CA LEU A 64 2.09 -1.54 -7.49
C LEU A 64 3.12 -0.43 -7.44
N LEU A 65 3.20 0.25 -6.31
CA LEU A 65 4.05 1.41 -6.14
C LEU A 65 5.51 0.99 -6.14
N LEU A 66 5.85 -0.13 -5.49
CA LEU A 66 7.18 -0.73 -5.55
C LEU A 66 7.53 -1.16 -6.96
N LEU A 67 6.61 -1.77 -7.70
CA LEU A 67 6.83 -2.14 -9.09
C LEU A 67 7.02 -0.90 -9.98
N ALA A 68 6.18 0.13 -9.82
CA ALA A 68 6.29 1.38 -10.55
C ALA A 68 7.61 2.11 -10.24
N LEU A 69 8.01 2.16 -8.97
CA LEU A 69 9.29 2.69 -8.52
C LEU A 69 10.45 1.87 -9.09
N PHE A 70 10.39 0.54 -9.04
CA PHE A 70 11.40 -0.34 -9.62
C PHE A 70 11.57 -0.04 -11.12
N LEU A 71 10.46 -0.03 -11.88
CA LEU A 71 10.48 0.25 -13.32
C LEU A 71 11.02 1.64 -13.61
N PHE A 72 10.66 2.65 -12.82
CA PHE A 72 11.13 4.02 -12.99
C PHE A 72 12.63 4.15 -12.69
N ILE A 73 13.08 3.64 -11.54
CA ILE A 73 14.45 3.75 -11.03
C ILE A 73 15.43 2.93 -11.88
N TYR A 74 15.05 1.72 -12.28
CA TYR A 74 15.89 0.79 -13.03
C TYR A 74 15.63 0.83 -14.54
N ARG A 75 14.92 1.83 -15.07
CA ARG A 75 14.60 1.95 -16.50
C ARG A 75 15.82 1.86 -17.42
N SER A 76 16.95 2.45 -17.05
CA SER A 76 18.19 2.41 -17.84
C SER A 76 18.82 1.01 -17.82
N ASP A 77 18.79 0.36 -16.66
CA ASP A 77 19.33 -0.98 -16.48
C ASP A 77 18.49 -2.00 -17.27
N LEU A 78 17.17 -1.86 -17.25
CA LEU A 78 16.22 -2.66 -18.04
C LEU A 78 16.47 -2.55 -19.55
N LYS A 79 16.72 -1.34 -20.07
CA LYS A 79 16.99 -1.10 -21.50
C LYS A 79 18.23 -1.85 -22.02
N SER A 80 19.19 -2.14 -21.15
CA SER A 80 20.44 -2.81 -21.53
C SER A 80 20.36 -4.34 -21.54
N ILE A 81 19.23 -4.93 -21.17
CA ILE A 81 19.04 -6.38 -21.29
C ILE A 81 18.76 -6.73 -22.78
N PRO A 82 19.48 -7.70 -23.38
CA PRO A 82 19.34 -8.02 -24.80
C PRO A 82 17.92 -8.42 -25.18
N ARG A 83 17.42 -7.93 -26.33
CA ARG A 83 16.04 -8.18 -26.79
C ARG A 83 15.69 -9.66 -26.94
N TRP A 84 16.65 -10.50 -27.31
CA TRP A 84 16.43 -11.93 -27.47
C TRP A 84 16.10 -12.63 -26.14
N ALA A 85 16.51 -12.04 -25.01
CA ALA A 85 16.15 -12.52 -23.68
C ALA A 85 14.71 -12.16 -23.26
N TRP A 86 14.05 -11.22 -23.97
CA TRP A 86 12.73 -10.66 -23.64
C TRP A 86 11.58 -11.23 -24.46
N ARG A 87 11.70 -12.46 -24.96
CA ARG A 87 10.60 -13.11 -25.69
C ARG A 87 9.90 -14.09 -24.76
N PRO A 88 8.99 -13.64 -23.88
CA PRO A 88 8.16 -14.58 -23.16
C PRO A 88 7.34 -15.37 -24.20
N SER A 89 7.31 -16.69 -24.06
CA SER A 89 6.46 -17.52 -24.91
C SER A 89 4.98 -17.18 -24.64
N VAL A 90 4.10 -17.44 -25.62
CA VAL A 90 2.64 -17.31 -25.42
C VAL A 90 2.19 -18.10 -24.19
N THR A 91 2.79 -19.28 -23.97
CA THR A 91 2.54 -20.11 -22.79
C THR A 91 2.95 -19.44 -21.48
N GLN A 92 4.06 -18.72 -21.42
CA GLN A 92 4.48 -17.95 -20.22
C GLN A 92 3.52 -16.80 -19.91
N ILE A 93 3.03 -16.11 -20.94
CA ILE A 93 2.03 -15.04 -20.78
C ILE A 93 0.70 -15.60 -20.28
N MET A 94 0.22 -16.70 -20.88
CA MET A 94 -1.01 -17.36 -20.44
C MET A 94 -0.92 -17.88 -19.01
N PHE A 95 0.22 -18.45 -18.63
CA PHE A 95 0.42 -18.93 -17.26
C PHE A 95 0.48 -17.78 -16.26
N ALA A 96 1.18 -16.67 -16.57
CA ALA A 96 1.19 -15.50 -15.71
C ALA A 96 -0.21 -14.91 -15.52
N PHE A 97 -1.02 -14.89 -16.57
CA PHE A 97 -2.42 -14.47 -16.51
C PHE A 97 -3.25 -15.42 -15.64
N LEU A 98 -3.12 -16.74 -15.81
CA LEU A 98 -3.80 -17.74 -14.98
C LEU A 98 -3.37 -17.64 -13.50
N ALA A 99 -2.09 -17.38 -13.23
CA ALA A 99 -1.59 -17.17 -11.89
C ALA A 99 -2.21 -15.91 -11.25
N LEU A 100 -2.27 -14.79 -11.99
CA LEU A 100 -2.96 -13.57 -11.54
C LEU A 100 -4.46 -13.79 -11.33
N ALA A 101 -5.13 -14.53 -12.21
CA ALA A 101 -6.54 -14.86 -12.07
C ALA A 101 -6.77 -15.76 -10.84
N ALA A 102 -5.92 -16.77 -10.62
CA ALA A 102 -5.98 -17.65 -9.46
C ALA A 102 -5.73 -16.87 -8.16
N VAL A 103 -4.74 -15.96 -8.13
CA VAL A 103 -4.53 -15.02 -7.00
C VAL A 103 -5.77 -14.20 -6.74
N SER A 104 -6.39 -13.66 -7.79
CA SER A 104 -7.55 -12.78 -7.66
C SER A 104 -8.77 -13.53 -7.12
N VAL A 105 -9.03 -14.74 -7.64
CA VAL A 105 -10.10 -15.63 -7.16
C VAL A 105 -9.85 -16.08 -5.73
N PHE A 106 -8.61 -16.44 -5.40
CA PHE A 106 -8.25 -16.89 -4.07
C PHE A 106 -8.33 -15.74 -3.04
N ALA A 107 -7.81 -14.56 -3.41
CA ALA A 107 -7.92 -13.36 -2.59
C ALA A 107 -9.38 -12.98 -2.34
N HIS A 108 -10.23 -13.06 -3.37
CA HIS A 108 -11.67 -12.89 -3.23
C HIS A 108 -12.28 -13.92 -2.27
N TRP A 109 -11.89 -15.19 -2.38
CA TRP A 109 -12.41 -16.30 -1.58
C TRP A 109 -12.02 -16.25 -0.10
N ILE A 110 -10.83 -15.73 0.24
CA ILE A 110 -10.43 -15.47 1.62
C ILE A 110 -11.18 -14.28 2.20
N THR A 111 -11.35 -13.23 1.41
CA THR A 111 -11.94 -11.96 1.87
C THR A 111 -13.45 -11.98 1.97
N HIS A 112 -14.10 -12.96 1.34
CA HIS A 112 -15.55 -13.19 1.39
C HIS A 112 -15.86 -14.63 1.84
N PRO A 113 -15.54 -14.99 3.09
CA PRO A 113 -15.81 -16.34 3.59
C PRO A 113 -17.33 -16.59 3.58
N PRO A 114 -17.80 -17.77 3.12
CA PRO A 114 -19.18 -18.19 3.33
C PRO A 114 -19.54 -18.13 4.83
N MET A 115 -20.80 -17.88 5.18
CA MET A 115 -21.27 -17.73 6.58
C MET A 115 -20.79 -18.85 7.53
N ALA A 116 -20.66 -20.09 7.04
CA ALA A 116 -20.10 -21.21 7.81
C ALA A 116 -18.64 -20.99 8.26
N ARG A 117 -17.84 -20.31 7.44
CA ARG A 117 -16.48 -19.89 7.80
C ARG A 117 -16.46 -18.69 8.71
N TYR A 118 -17.42 -17.77 8.63
CA TYR A 118 -17.52 -16.68 9.59
C TYR A 118 -17.65 -17.22 11.02
N HIS A 119 -18.42 -18.29 11.21
CA HIS A 119 -18.52 -18.97 12.51
C HIS A 119 -17.21 -19.62 12.97
N VAL A 120 -16.53 -20.37 12.10
CA VAL A 120 -15.22 -20.97 12.44
C VAL A 120 -14.16 -19.89 12.70
N MET A 121 -14.17 -18.83 11.90
CA MET A 121 -13.30 -17.67 12.08
C MET A 121 -13.61 -16.97 13.40
N SER A 122 -14.88 -16.72 13.72
CA SER A 122 -15.26 -16.09 14.99
C SER A 122 -14.86 -16.93 16.20
N GLN A 123 -14.93 -18.26 16.10
CA GLN A 123 -14.46 -19.15 17.15
C GLN A 123 -12.94 -19.14 17.27
N PHE A 124 -12.22 -19.16 16.17
CA PHE A 124 -10.75 -19.03 16.16
C PHE A 124 -10.31 -17.68 16.73
N MET A 125 -10.97 -16.60 16.31
CA MET A 125 -10.74 -15.23 16.75
C MET A 125 -11.07 -15.05 18.23
N SER A 126 -12.12 -15.70 18.75
CA SER A 126 -12.41 -15.69 20.20
C SER A 126 -11.31 -16.36 21.04
N ARG A 127 -10.60 -17.35 20.47
CA ARG A 127 -9.47 -18.02 21.13
C ARG A 127 -8.16 -17.25 20.99
N PHE A 128 -8.04 -16.46 19.92
CA PHE A 128 -6.87 -15.63 19.61
C PHE A 128 -7.30 -14.19 19.29
N PRO A 129 -7.85 -13.44 20.26
CA PRO A 129 -8.49 -12.14 20.01
C PRO A 129 -7.57 -11.11 19.36
N TYR A 130 -6.25 -11.28 19.50
CA TYR A 130 -5.25 -10.41 18.90
C TYR A 130 -4.38 -11.09 17.83
N GLY A 131 -4.47 -12.42 17.70
CA GLY A 131 -3.63 -13.22 16.79
C GLY A 131 -4.36 -13.68 15.53
N GLY A 132 -5.69 -13.79 15.57
CA GLY A 132 -6.46 -14.34 14.46
C GLY A 132 -6.44 -13.45 13.22
N ASP A 133 -6.63 -12.14 13.38
CA ASP A 133 -6.57 -11.17 12.27
C ASP A 133 -5.18 -11.13 11.63
N ALA A 134 -4.15 -11.06 12.47
CA ALA A 134 -2.76 -11.07 12.04
C ALA A 134 -2.40 -12.35 11.26
N PHE A 135 -2.83 -13.51 11.75
CA PHE A 135 -2.62 -14.80 11.09
C PHE A 135 -3.38 -14.90 9.76
N LEU A 136 -4.62 -14.40 9.70
CA LEU A 136 -5.40 -14.38 8.47
C LEU A 136 -4.79 -13.45 7.42
N ALA A 137 -4.37 -12.26 7.83
CA ALA A 137 -3.66 -11.33 6.97
C ALA A 137 -2.37 -11.98 6.44
N PHE A 138 -1.56 -12.57 7.33
CA PHE A 138 -0.34 -13.27 6.94
C PHE A 138 -0.62 -14.40 5.93
N THR A 139 -1.60 -15.25 6.21
CA THR A 139 -1.98 -16.38 5.34
C THR A 139 -2.47 -15.88 3.98
N PHE A 140 -3.30 -14.83 3.98
CA PHE A 140 -3.74 -14.16 2.76
C PHE A 140 -2.55 -13.68 1.92
N PHE A 141 -1.57 -13.02 2.54
CA PHE A 141 -0.37 -12.55 1.83
C PHE A 141 0.51 -13.67 1.33
N LEU A 142 0.71 -14.71 2.14
CA LEU A 142 1.50 -15.87 1.73
C LEU A 142 0.89 -16.52 0.49
N CYS A 143 -0.43 -16.70 0.48
CA CYS A 143 -1.13 -17.25 -0.67
C CYS A 143 -1.19 -16.31 -1.89
N LEU A 144 -1.13 -14.99 -1.69
CA LEU A 144 -0.99 -14.03 -2.79
C LEU A 144 0.42 -14.08 -3.40
N LEU A 145 1.45 -14.26 -2.57
CA LEU A 145 2.85 -14.28 -3.01
C LEU A 145 3.27 -15.60 -3.64
N LEU A 146 2.76 -16.72 -3.13
CA LEU A 146 3.12 -18.07 -3.57
C LEU A 146 2.95 -18.30 -5.09
N PRO A 147 1.86 -17.87 -5.75
CA PRO A 147 1.71 -17.94 -7.21
C PRO A 147 2.37 -16.78 -7.96
N LEU A 148 2.58 -15.62 -7.32
CA LEU A 148 3.25 -14.47 -7.94
C LEU A 148 4.72 -14.79 -8.24
N VAL A 149 5.42 -15.47 -7.31
CA VAL A 149 6.84 -15.82 -7.48
C VAL A 149 7.06 -16.70 -8.73
N PRO A 150 6.39 -17.85 -8.92
CA PRO A 150 6.47 -18.63 -10.15
C PRO A 150 6.07 -17.83 -11.40
N ALA A 151 5.02 -16.99 -11.32
CA ALA A 151 4.61 -16.16 -12.44
C ALA A 151 5.72 -15.19 -12.87
N LEU A 152 6.45 -14.60 -11.91
CA LEU A 152 7.63 -13.79 -12.22
C LEU A 152 8.72 -14.62 -12.90
N PHE A 153 9.05 -15.81 -12.39
CA PHE A 153 10.06 -16.70 -12.99
C PHE A 153 9.71 -17.16 -14.40
N LEU A 154 8.42 -17.21 -14.72
CA LEU A 154 7.94 -17.55 -16.07
C LEU A 154 7.98 -16.35 -17.02
N VAL A 155 7.70 -15.14 -16.53
CA VAL A 155 7.67 -13.93 -17.38
C VAL A 155 9.08 -13.39 -17.65
N PHE A 156 9.98 -13.48 -16.68
CA PHE A 156 11.29 -12.86 -16.75
C PHE A 156 12.40 -13.92 -16.95
N PRO A 157 13.38 -13.68 -17.83
CA PRO A 157 14.50 -14.62 -18.02
C PRO A 157 15.38 -14.70 -16.77
N MET A 158 16.07 -15.82 -16.53
CA MET A 158 16.97 -15.97 -15.37
C MET A 158 18.04 -14.86 -15.27
N MET A 159 18.48 -14.31 -16.42
CA MET A 159 19.39 -13.15 -16.44
C MET A 159 18.80 -11.90 -15.78
N PHE A 160 17.49 -11.68 -15.88
CA PHE A 160 16.81 -10.59 -15.19
C PHE A 160 16.95 -10.76 -13.68
N PHE A 161 16.66 -11.95 -13.16
CA PHE A 161 16.77 -12.24 -11.73
C PHE A 161 18.20 -12.10 -11.22
N ARG A 162 19.20 -12.61 -11.94
CA ARG A 162 20.60 -12.44 -11.55
C ARG A 162 21.01 -10.97 -11.50
N ARG A 163 20.56 -10.18 -12.48
CA ARG A 163 20.89 -8.76 -12.58
C ARG A 163 20.19 -7.90 -11.52
N PHE A 164 18.95 -8.24 -11.18
CA PHE A 164 18.13 -7.49 -10.25
C PHE A 164 17.93 -8.21 -8.92
N ALA A 165 18.77 -9.20 -8.59
CA ALA A 165 18.64 -10.01 -7.38
C ALA A 165 18.60 -9.13 -6.14
N GLU A 166 19.54 -8.20 -5.99
CA GLU A 166 19.58 -7.30 -4.84
C GLU A 166 18.32 -6.40 -4.72
N PRO A 167 17.89 -5.63 -5.74
CA PRO A 167 16.64 -4.88 -5.64
C PRO A 167 15.39 -5.74 -5.40
N LEU A 168 15.33 -6.95 -5.97
CA LEU A 168 14.21 -7.86 -5.77
C LEU A 168 14.19 -8.42 -4.35
N LEU A 169 15.35 -8.81 -3.80
CA LEU A 169 15.49 -9.23 -2.42
C LEU A 169 15.14 -8.10 -1.46
N PHE A 170 15.59 -6.87 -1.76
CA PHE A 170 15.25 -5.69 -0.96
C PHE A 170 13.74 -5.37 -1.02
N GLY A 171 13.13 -5.43 -2.20
CA GLY A 171 11.68 -5.30 -2.37
C GLY A 171 10.89 -6.40 -1.65
N GLY A 172 11.39 -7.64 -1.66
CA GLY A 172 10.83 -8.76 -0.91
C GLY A 172 10.92 -8.55 0.60
N ALA A 173 12.06 -8.09 1.11
CA ALA A 173 12.24 -7.77 2.52
C ALA A 173 11.30 -6.63 2.97
N ILE A 174 11.15 -5.60 2.13
CA ILE A 174 10.17 -4.52 2.33
C ILE A 174 8.75 -5.08 2.47
N LEU A 175 8.38 -6.02 1.60
CA LEU A 175 7.04 -6.61 1.64
C LEU A 175 6.81 -7.43 2.91
N VAL A 176 7.82 -8.20 3.35
CA VAL A 176 7.75 -8.93 4.62
C VAL A 176 7.58 -7.97 5.80
N ILE A 177 8.33 -6.86 5.83
CA ILE A 177 8.18 -5.82 6.87
C ILE A 177 6.76 -5.23 6.83
N PHE A 178 6.22 -4.96 5.64
CA PHE A 178 4.87 -4.44 5.49
C PHE A 178 3.83 -5.44 6.01
N ILE A 179 3.95 -6.73 5.68
CA ILE A 179 3.06 -7.77 6.20
C ILE A 179 3.16 -7.86 7.72
N TYR A 180 4.37 -7.85 8.26
CA TYR A 180 4.62 -7.88 9.70
C TYR A 180 4.05 -6.64 10.40
N SER A 181 3.96 -5.49 9.70
CA SER A 181 3.38 -4.27 10.27
C SER A 181 1.93 -4.45 10.73
N HIS A 182 1.15 -5.29 10.05
CA HIS A 182 -0.21 -5.61 10.45
C HIS A 182 -0.26 -6.41 11.77
N VAL A 183 0.77 -7.20 12.06
CA VAL A 183 0.87 -7.95 13.32
C VAL A 183 1.15 -6.98 14.48
N ILE A 184 2.02 -6.00 14.28
CA ILE A 184 2.40 -5.03 15.30
C ILE A 184 1.42 -3.85 15.44
N GLU A 185 0.45 -3.72 14.52
CA GLU A 185 -0.51 -2.61 14.50
C GLU A 185 -1.29 -2.50 15.81
N ILE A 186 -1.65 -3.63 16.42
CA ILE A 186 -2.34 -3.67 17.71
C ILE A 186 -1.46 -3.08 18.82
N ALA A 187 -0.20 -3.52 18.91
CA ALA A 187 0.74 -3.02 19.91
C ALA A 187 1.03 -1.53 19.70
N TYR A 188 1.22 -1.12 18.45
CA TYR A 188 1.40 0.28 18.07
C TYR A 188 0.18 1.12 18.42
N HIS A 189 -1.02 0.60 18.21
CA HIS A 189 -2.27 1.27 18.55
C HIS A 189 -2.40 1.54 20.04
N LEU A 190 -2.12 0.53 20.88
CA LEU A 190 -2.15 0.69 22.33
C LEU A 190 -1.15 1.75 22.81
N PHE A 191 0.02 1.84 22.17
CA PHE A 191 1.05 2.81 22.51
C PHE A 191 0.71 4.24 22.04
N THR A 192 0.26 4.40 20.80
CA THR A 192 0.15 5.72 20.15
C THR A 192 -1.18 6.41 20.38
N THR A 193 -2.28 5.67 20.54
CA THR A 193 -3.62 6.24 20.62
C THR A 193 -3.80 7.20 21.79
N PRO A 194 -3.30 6.94 23.02
CA PRO A 194 -3.41 7.90 24.10
C PRO A 194 -2.75 9.25 23.79
N VAL A 195 -1.59 9.21 23.12
CA VAL A 195 -0.85 10.42 22.72
C VAL A 195 -1.61 11.18 21.63
N VAL A 196 -2.01 10.47 20.57
CA VAL A 196 -2.77 11.04 19.44
C VAL A 196 -4.07 11.68 19.92
N THR A 197 -4.83 10.99 20.79
CA THR A 197 -6.11 11.48 21.33
C THR A 197 -5.92 12.76 22.12
N ARG A 198 -4.89 12.86 22.97
CA ARG A 198 -4.60 14.07 23.76
C ARG A 198 -4.20 15.25 22.88
N VAL A 199 -3.40 15.02 21.85
CA VAL A 199 -2.98 16.08 20.92
C VAL A 199 -4.20 16.60 20.16
N ILE A 200 -5.05 15.72 19.63
CA ILE A 200 -6.27 16.11 18.92
C ILE A 200 -7.23 16.86 19.85
N TYR A 201 -7.44 16.35 21.06
CA TYR A 201 -8.25 17.04 22.07
C TYR A 201 -7.75 18.45 22.33
N SER A 202 -6.43 18.62 22.50
CA SER A 202 -5.81 19.93 22.74
C SER A 202 -5.99 20.88 21.56
N LEU A 203 -5.97 20.38 20.32
CA LEU A 203 -6.25 21.21 19.14
C LEU A 203 -7.73 21.57 19.02
N LEU A 204 -8.63 20.63 19.29
CA LEU A 204 -10.08 20.84 19.20
C LEU A 204 -10.61 21.75 20.31
N SER A 205 -10.04 21.68 21.52
CA SER A 205 -10.43 22.55 22.63
C SER A 205 -10.10 24.03 22.39
N LEU A 206 -9.10 24.32 21.55
CA LEU A 206 -8.80 25.67 21.06
C LEU A 206 -9.86 26.18 20.08
N LEU A 207 -10.56 25.28 19.39
CA LEU A 207 -11.54 25.62 18.34
C LEU A 207 -12.99 25.61 18.86
N SER A 208 -13.30 24.80 19.88
CA SER A 208 -14.65 24.68 20.44
C SER A 208 -14.62 24.25 21.91
N ALA A 209 -15.41 24.96 22.73
CA ALA A 209 -15.62 24.63 24.14
C ALA A 209 -16.39 23.31 24.35
N GLN A 210 -17.08 22.81 23.34
CA GLN A 210 -17.87 21.56 23.40
C GLN A 210 -17.05 20.32 23.03
N THR A 211 -15.74 20.36 23.28
CA THR A 211 -14.83 19.24 23.04
C THR A 211 -14.72 18.40 24.30
N THR A 212 -15.03 17.10 24.20
CA THR A 212 -14.85 16.16 25.32
C THR A 212 -14.04 14.94 24.88
N ILE A 213 -13.36 14.32 25.86
CA ILE A 213 -12.54 13.13 25.68
C ILE A 213 -12.93 12.10 26.73
N VAL A 214 -13.08 10.84 26.30
CA VAL A 214 -13.20 9.68 27.20
C VAL A 214 -11.97 8.79 26.97
N PRO A 215 -10.88 8.98 27.74
CA PRO A 215 -9.58 8.37 27.46
C PRO A 215 -9.61 6.85 27.42
N GLU A 216 -10.38 6.22 28.30
CA GLU A 216 -10.53 4.76 28.43
C GLU A 216 -11.08 4.12 27.15
N GLN A 217 -11.87 4.87 26.39
CA GLN A 217 -12.49 4.40 25.15
C GLN A 217 -11.81 4.97 23.91
N SER A 218 -10.74 5.75 24.06
CA SER A 218 -10.13 6.53 22.97
C SER A 218 -11.19 7.28 22.15
N ARG A 219 -12.21 7.82 22.84
CA ARG A 219 -13.35 8.51 22.24
C ARG A 219 -13.16 10.01 22.34
N LEU A 220 -13.31 10.68 21.21
CA LEU A 220 -13.34 12.14 21.09
C LEU A 220 -14.72 12.57 20.64
N SER A 221 -15.25 13.61 21.28
CA SER A 221 -16.53 14.20 20.90
C SER A 221 -16.39 15.70 20.71
N LEU A 222 -17.09 16.22 19.70
CA LEU A 222 -17.15 17.64 19.35
C LEU A 222 -18.59 17.97 18.92
N SER A 223 -19.30 18.80 19.69
CA SER A 223 -20.62 19.33 19.31
C SER A 223 -21.62 18.26 18.81
N GLY A 224 -21.69 17.12 19.51
CA GLY A 224 -22.60 16.02 19.19
C GLY A 224 -22.05 14.99 18.18
N PHE A 225 -20.93 15.27 17.50
CA PHE A 225 -20.22 14.29 16.69
C PHE A 225 -19.17 13.57 17.54
N SER A 226 -19.14 12.23 17.49
CA SER A 226 -18.25 11.41 18.31
C SER A 226 -17.56 10.35 17.47
N VAL A 227 -16.25 10.18 17.67
CA VAL A 227 -15.43 9.18 17.00
C VAL A 227 -14.62 8.40 18.02
N VAL A 228 -14.57 7.08 17.84
CA VAL A 228 -13.63 6.20 18.56
C VAL A 228 -12.42 5.97 17.65
N LEU A 229 -11.23 6.29 18.14
CA LEU A 229 -10.00 6.07 17.38
C LEU A 229 -9.66 4.58 17.43
N GLY A 230 -9.85 3.90 16.30
CA GLY A 230 -9.43 2.50 16.11
C GLY A 230 -7.99 2.38 15.59
N PRO A 231 -7.48 1.14 15.40
CA PRO A 231 -6.13 0.87 14.89
C PRO A 231 -5.78 1.63 13.59
N ALA A 232 -6.71 1.70 12.65
CA ALA A 232 -6.54 2.42 11.38
C ALA A 232 -6.30 3.94 11.53
N CYS A 233 -6.66 4.54 12.68
CA CYS A 233 -6.43 5.96 12.96
C CYS A 233 -5.01 6.26 13.48
N THR A 234 -4.20 5.24 13.73
CA THR A 234 -2.82 5.40 14.21
C THR A 234 -1.85 5.74 13.08
N ASP A 235 -2.28 5.53 11.83
CA ASP A 235 -1.52 5.79 10.60
C ASP A 235 -0.24 4.96 10.43
N LEU A 236 -0.12 3.85 11.18
CA LEU A 236 1.01 2.91 11.04
C LEU A 236 1.16 2.43 9.60
N SER A 237 0.05 2.09 8.94
CA SER A 237 0.05 1.63 7.55
C SER A 237 0.70 2.65 6.60
N SER A 238 0.41 3.95 6.77
CA SER A 238 1.02 5.02 5.97
C SER A 238 2.49 5.24 6.32
N ILE A 239 2.86 5.17 7.61
CA ILE A 239 4.25 5.27 8.05
C ILE A 239 5.09 4.14 7.46
N VAL A 240 4.61 2.90 7.54
CA VAL A 240 5.32 1.74 6.99
C VAL A 240 5.36 1.83 5.46
N LEU A 241 4.25 2.16 4.80
CA LEU A 241 4.23 2.40 3.36
C LEU A 241 5.26 3.46 2.95
N PHE A 242 5.35 4.57 3.68
CA PHE A 242 6.39 5.59 3.47
C PHE A 242 7.79 5.02 3.62
N LEU A 243 8.08 4.30 4.70
CA LEU A 243 9.41 3.71 4.94
C LEU A 243 9.79 2.70 3.86
N CYS A 244 8.84 1.91 3.39
CA CYS A 244 9.01 0.97 2.28
C CYS A 244 9.39 1.70 0.98
N LEU A 245 8.60 2.69 0.57
CA LEU A 245 8.83 3.43 -0.68
C LEU A 245 10.07 4.31 -0.61
N PHE A 246 10.26 5.03 0.51
CA PHE A 246 11.42 5.87 0.77
C PHE A 246 12.70 5.04 0.86
N GLY A 247 12.66 3.92 1.59
CA GLY A 247 13.75 2.96 1.68
C GLY A 247 14.17 2.43 0.30
N PHE A 248 13.21 2.14 -0.58
CA PHE A 248 13.48 1.72 -1.96
C PHE A 248 14.20 2.79 -2.79
N VAL A 249 13.82 4.06 -2.64
CA VAL A 249 14.52 5.19 -3.27
C VAL A 249 15.93 5.35 -2.69
N CYS A 250 16.06 5.34 -1.36
CA CYS A 250 17.35 5.46 -0.67
C CYS A 250 18.30 4.32 -1.00
N PHE A 251 17.82 3.08 -1.12
CA PHE A 251 18.63 1.92 -1.51
C PHE A 251 19.38 2.17 -2.82
N ARG A 252 18.69 2.72 -3.84
CA ARG A 252 19.35 3.06 -5.11
C ARG A 252 20.39 4.17 -4.95
N LEU A 253 20.07 5.21 -4.18
CA LEU A 253 20.95 6.37 -3.99
C LEU A 253 22.21 6.00 -3.21
N LEU A 254 22.08 5.18 -2.16
CA LEU A 254 23.19 4.63 -1.40
C LEU A 254 24.12 3.80 -2.29
N ARG A 255 23.57 2.93 -3.16
CA ARG A 255 24.37 2.15 -4.12
C ARG A 255 25.12 2.97 -5.16
N ARG A 256 24.80 4.26 -5.32
CA ARG A 256 25.49 5.18 -6.24
C ARG A 256 26.39 6.16 -5.48
N ASP A 257 26.64 5.92 -4.19
CA ASP A 257 27.35 6.83 -3.29
C ASP A 257 26.79 8.26 -3.33
N ALA A 258 25.50 8.39 -3.68
CA ALA A 258 24.84 9.66 -3.93
C ALA A 258 24.12 10.20 -2.68
N LEU A 259 24.11 9.44 -1.59
CA LEU A 259 23.45 9.73 -0.32
C LEU A 259 24.22 9.03 0.81
N LYS A 260 24.49 9.71 1.93
CA LYS A 260 25.09 9.08 3.13
C LYS A 260 24.00 8.38 3.95
N GLY A 261 24.34 7.27 4.61
CA GLY A 261 23.38 6.50 5.42
C GLY A 261 22.77 7.30 6.58
N SER A 262 23.57 8.11 7.29
CA SER A 262 23.09 8.98 8.37
C SER A 262 22.06 10.01 7.90
N HIS A 263 22.33 10.63 6.75
CA HIS A 263 21.43 11.56 6.08
C HIS A 263 20.12 10.89 5.64
N ALA A 264 20.19 9.66 5.12
CA ALA A 264 19.00 8.86 4.82
C ALA A 264 18.16 8.57 6.07
N LEU A 265 18.79 8.23 7.19
CA LEU A 265 18.11 7.97 8.46
C LEU A 265 17.42 9.21 9.02
N ILE A 266 18.10 10.36 9.05
CA ILE A 266 17.52 11.64 9.49
C ILE A 266 16.30 11.99 8.62
N ALA A 267 16.43 11.82 7.30
CA ALA A 267 15.32 12.02 6.37
C ALA A 267 14.17 11.02 6.58
N ALA A 268 14.45 9.76 6.95
CA ALA A 268 13.40 8.82 7.29
C ALA A 268 12.65 9.26 8.55
N LEU A 269 13.36 9.62 9.62
CA LEU A 269 12.77 10.08 10.88
C LEU A 269 11.94 11.36 10.70
N GLY A 270 12.44 12.34 9.94
CA GLY A 270 11.69 13.55 9.61
C GLY A 270 10.39 13.25 8.86
N GLY A 271 10.41 12.28 7.95
CA GLY A 271 9.21 11.85 7.21
C GLY A 271 8.17 11.20 8.12
N ILE A 272 8.59 10.36 9.08
CA ILE A 272 7.71 9.75 10.09
C ILE A 272 7.02 10.84 10.92
N VAL A 273 7.77 11.82 11.42
CA VAL A 273 7.22 12.91 12.25
C VAL A 273 6.20 13.74 11.47
N LEU A 274 6.49 14.04 10.20
CA LEU A 274 5.56 14.79 9.35
C LEU A 274 4.30 14.00 9.01
N LEU A 275 4.40 12.69 8.74
CA LEU A 275 3.22 11.84 8.53
C LEU A 275 2.36 11.73 9.77
N TRP A 276 2.98 11.52 10.93
CA TRP A 276 2.27 11.52 12.21
C TRP A 276 1.53 12.85 12.42
N SER A 277 2.17 13.98 12.13
CA SER A 277 1.55 15.31 12.22
C SER A 277 0.40 15.48 11.21
N LEU A 278 0.58 15.01 9.97
CA LEU A 278 -0.46 15.03 8.93
C LEU A 278 -1.68 14.19 9.35
N ASN A 279 -1.47 13.08 10.05
CA ASN A 279 -2.54 12.26 10.58
C ASN A 279 -3.32 12.97 11.70
N ILE A 280 -2.64 13.69 12.60
CA ILE A 280 -3.32 14.56 13.58
C ILE A 280 -4.23 15.56 12.87
N VAL A 281 -3.70 16.29 11.88
CA VAL A 281 -4.47 17.27 11.09
C VAL A 281 -5.66 16.59 10.38
N ARG A 282 -5.46 15.40 9.81
CA ARG A 282 -6.51 14.61 9.16
C ARG A 282 -7.64 14.29 10.14
N ILE A 283 -7.34 13.76 11.33
CA ILE A 283 -8.36 13.39 12.31
C ILE A 283 -9.08 14.63 12.85
N THR A 284 -8.36 15.70 13.15
CA THR A 284 -8.96 16.99 13.53
C THR A 284 -9.91 17.50 12.44
N SER A 285 -9.53 17.39 11.16
CA SER A 285 -10.37 17.78 10.03
C SER A 285 -11.63 16.91 9.91
N ILE A 286 -11.51 15.59 10.13
CA ILE A 286 -12.65 14.66 10.19
C ILE A 286 -13.64 15.10 11.27
N MET A 287 -13.15 15.45 12.46
CA MET A 287 -14.00 15.90 13.57
C MET A 287 -14.73 17.20 13.21
N LEU A 288 -14.03 18.18 12.66
CA LEU A 288 -14.62 19.47 12.29
C LEU A 288 -15.67 19.35 11.18
N ILE A 289 -15.39 18.54 10.15
CA ILE A 289 -16.31 18.29 9.04
C ILE A 289 -17.49 17.44 9.52
N GLY A 290 -17.24 16.44 10.37
CA GLY A 290 -18.23 15.49 10.86
C GLY A 290 -19.37 16.13 11.67
N VAL A 291 -19.11 17.27 12.32
CA VAL A 291 -20.17 18.07 12.99
C VAL A 291 -21.28 18.49 12.00
N LYS A 292 -20.93 18.79 10.75
CA LYS A 292 -21.90 19.24 9.73
C LYS A 292 -22.26 18.15 8.71
N PHE A 293 -21.31 17.26 8.41
CA PHE A 293 -21.43 16.25 7.35
C PHE A 293 -20.90 14.88 7.83
N PRO A 294 -21.58 14.21 8.78
CA PRO A 294 -21.07 13.00 9.43
C PRO A 294 -20.83 11.86 8.44
N ASP A 295 -21.77 11.62 7.52
CA ASP A 295 -21.65 10.54 6.53
C ASP A 295 -20.47 10.76 5.58
N PHE A 296 -20.26 11.99 5.14
CA PHE A 296 -19.12 12.35 4.27
C PHE A 296 -17.79 12.20 5.00
N ALA A 297 -17.73 12.62 6.27
CA ALA A 297 -16.54 12.53 7.10
C ALA A 297 -16.11 11.07 7.33
N LEU A 298 -17.06 10.19 7.63
CA LEU A 298 -16.79 8.78 7.94
C LEU A 298 -16.57 7.91 6.70
N SER A 299 -17.23 8.21 5.58
CA SER A 299 -17.09 7.40 4.35
C SER A 299 -15.93 7.87 3.47
N LEU A 300 -16.13 8.95 2.74
CA LEU A 300 -15.24 9.40 1.66
C LEU A 300 -14.01 10.11 2.20
N PHE A 301 -14.18 10.98 3.20
CA PHE A 301 -13.06 11.75 3.75
C PHE A 301 -12.09 10.84 4.51
N HIS A 302 -12.59 9.94 5.36
CA HIS A 302 -11.74 9.02 6.11
C HIS A 302 -10.91 8.13 5.17
N SER A 303 -11.52 7.49 4.17
CA SER A 303 -10.83 6.52 3.30
C SER A 303 -10.03 7.15 2.16
N SER A 304 -10.64 8.06 1.39
CA SER A 304 -10.10 8.50 0.09
C SER A 304 -9.13 9.67 0.24
N VAL A 305 -9.49 10.66 1.05
CA VAL A 305 -8.66 11.87 1.23
C VAL A 305 -7.34 11.51 1.92
N GLY A 306 -7.35 10.56 2.87
CA GLY A 306 -6.13 10.06 3.50
C GLY A 306 -5.11 9.53 2.49
N GLY A 307 -5.55 8.69 1.56
CA GLY A 307 -4.68 8.16 0.49
C GLY A 307 -4.13 9.25 -0.42
N VAL A 308 -4.97 10.19 -0.86
CA VAL A 308 -4.53 11.32 -1.71
C VAL A 308 -3.50 12.19 -0.99
N LEU A 309 -3.76 12.54 0.28
CA LEU A 309 -2.83 13.32 1.10
C LEU A 309 -1.49 12.60 1.27
N PHE A 310 -1.51 11.28 1.52
CA PHE A 310 -0.30 10.48 1.61
C PHE A 310 0.53 10.54 0.32
N PHE A 311 -0.10 10.35 -0.85
CA PHE A 311 0.62 10.39 -2.13
C PHE A 311 1.20 11.76 -2.43
N LEU A 312 0.42 12.81 -2.20
CA LEU A 312 0.89 14.19 -2.37
C LEU A 312 2.08 14.46 -1.45
N PHE A 313 1.95 14.09 -0.17
CA PHE A 313 3.03 14.18 0.81
C PHE A 313 4.28 13.45 0.32
N PHE A 314 4.17 12.17 -0.06
CA PHE A 314 5.31 11.35 -0.49
C PHE A 314 6.04 11.97 -1.69
N LEU A 315 5.30 12.41 -2.71
CA LEU A 315 5.88 13.03 -3.90
C LEU A 315 6.59 14.35 -3.57
N LEU A 316 5.97 15.21 -2.75
CA LEU A 316 6.59 16.46 -2.29
C LEU A 316 7.81 16.18 -1.43
N TYR A 317 7.73 15.21 -0.53
CA TYR A 317 8.82 14.82 0.36
C TYR A 317 10.05 14.36 -0.43
N ILE A 318 9.86 13.43 -1.37
CA ILE A 318 10.94 12.97 -2.25
C ILE A 318 11.50 14.12 -3.09
N LYS A 319 10.65 14.98 -3.64
CA LYS A 319 11.08 16.10 -4.50
C LYS A 319 11.88 17.15 -3.74
N LEU A 320 11.53 17.44 -2.49
CA LEU A 320 12.10 18.54 -1.71
C LEU A 320 13.24 18.08 -0.81
N ILE A 321 13.05 16.98 -0.06
CA ILE A 321 13.98 16.55 0.99
C ILE A 321 15.14 15.73 0.42
N VAL A 322 14.89 14.84 -0.54
CA VAL A 322 15.98 14.01 -1.10
C VAL A 322 17.08 14.88 -1.72
N PRO A 323 16.81 15.90 -2.56
CA PRO A 323 17.88 16.76 -3.08
C PRO A 323 18.60 17.57 -2.00
N LEU A 324 17.88 18.02 -0.96
CA LEU A 324 18.46 18.79 0.14
C LEU A 324 19.49 17.95 0.90
N VAL A 325 19.09 16.73 1.26
CA VAL A 325 19.88 15.78 2.05
C VAL A 325 21.07 15.20 1.26
N ARG A 326 21.02 15.26 -0.07
CA ARG A 326 22.16 14.92 -0.95
C ARG A 326 23.23 16.00 -1.05
N ARG A 327 22.91 17.25 -0.70
CA ARG A 327 23.85 18.38 -0.77
C ARG A 327 24.72 18.53 0.49
N THR A 328 24.30 17.91 1.60
CA THR A 328 24.97 17.87 2.91
C THR A 328 25.85 16.62 3.05
#